data_AF-A0A9E0QTE5-F1
#
_entry.id   AF-A0A9E0QTE5-F1
#
_cell.length_a   1.000
_cell.length_b   1.000
_cell.length_c   1.000
_cell.angle_alpha   90.00
_cell.angle_beta   90.00
_cell.angle_gamma   90.00
#
_symmetry.space_group_name_H-M   'P 1'
#
loop_
_entity.id
_entity.type
_entity.pdbx_description
1 polymer ?
#
loop_
_entity_poly.entity_id
_entity_poly.type
_entity_poly.pdbx_seq_one_letter_code
_entity_poly.pdbx_strand_id
1 'polypeptide(L)'
;MLDTATYTPRLKAHFREVIKPALKEEFGYKNDMQIPRLEKIVLNIGCGAEAVRDSKKAKSAQEDLSTIAGQRAVVTKARNSIAGFRVREDMPLGAKVTLRGDRMYDFLDRLITIAMPRIRDFRGVPGKSFDGRGNYAMGIKEHIIFPEINFDKVDEVWGMDIVIATTAKTDAEAKALLKHFNMPFNS
;
A
#
# COMPACT_ATOMS: atom_id res chain seq x y z
N MET A 1 6.81 -0.98 -25.17
CA MET A 1 6.30 0.13 -24.37
C MET A 1 4.90 0.42 -24.90
N LEU A 2 3.85 0.12 -24.12
CA LEU A 2 2.48 0.49 -24.50
C LEU A 2 2.34 2.00 -24.33
N ASP A 3 1.77 2.68 -25.31
CA ASP A 3 1.61 4.14 -25.33
C ASP A 3 0.94 4.62 -24.03
N THR A 4 1.68 5.40 -23.24
CA THR A 4 1.24 5.96 -21.96
C THR A 4 0.07 6.93 -22.10
N ALA A 5 -0.27 7.34 -23.32
CA ALA A 5 -1.37 8.27 -23.61
C ALA A 5 -2.78 7.63 -23.53
N THR A 6 -2.90 6.31 -23.69
CA THR A 6 -4.22 5.63 -23.79
C THR A 6 -4.42 4.53 -22.75
N TYR A 7 -3.46 4.33 -21.85
CA TYR A 7 -3.54 3.28 -20.83
C TYR A 7 -4.49 3.67 -19.70
N THR A 8 -5.58 2.92 -19.53
CA THR A 8 -6.45 3.01 -18.36
C THR A 8 -6.32 1.74 -17.53
N PRO A 9 -5.86 1.83 -16.27
CA PRO A 9 -5.83 0.70 -15.35
C PRO A 9 -7.18 0.01 -15.21
N ARG A 10 -7.18 -1.32 -15.16
CA ARG A 10 -8.38 -2.15 -15.03
C ARG A 10 -9.25 -1.71 -13.85
N LEU A 11 -8.65 -1.52 -12.67
CA LEU A 11 -9.37 -1.06 -11.48
C LEU A 11 -9.88 0.38 -11.59
N LYS A 12 -9.23 1.23 -12.40
CA LYS A 12 -9.69 2.62 -12.61
C LYS A 12 -10.93 2.65 -13.50
N ALA A 13 -10.99 1.81 -14.54
CA ALA A 13 -12.20 1.62 -15.35
C ALA A 13 -13.32 1.01 -14.49
N HIS A 14 -13.02 -0.06 -13.76
CA HIS A 14 -13.96 -0.71 -12.86
C HIS A 14 -14.53 0.24 -11.79
N PHE A 15 -13.70 1.12 -11.24
CA PHE A 15 -14.16 2.13 -10.29
C PHE A 15 -15.20 3.07 -10.91
N ARG A 16 -14.97 3.52 -12.14
CA ARG A 16 -15.87 4.47 -12.82
C ARG A 16 -17.19 3.83 -13.24
N GLU A 17 -17.12 2.60 -13.76
CA GLU A 17 -18.26 1.93 -14.39
C GLU A 17 -19.14 1.16 -13.40
N VAL A 18 -18.53 0.55 -12.37
CA VAL A 18 -19.22 -0.39 -11.47
C VAL A 18 -19.27 0.13 -10.04
N ILE A 19 -18.13 0.53 -9.48
CA ILE A 19 -18.06 0.89 -8.05
C ILE A 19 -18.75 2.22 -7.76
N LYS A 20 -18.55 3.22 -8.61
CA LYS A 20 -19.15 4.55 -8.46
C LYS A 20 -20.69 4.50 -8.42
N PRO A 21 -21.40 3.82 -9.35
CA PRO A 21 -22.86 3.69 -9.26
C PRO A 21 -23.30 2.86 -8.05
N ALA A 22 -22.61 1.76 -7.73
CA ALA A 22 -22.95 0.92 -6.58
C ALA A 22 -22.88 1.71 -5.25
N LEU A 23 -21.83 2.51 -5.05
CA LEU A 23 -21.70 3.35 -3.85
C LEU A 23 -22.73 4.48 -3.80
N LYS A 24 -23.14 5.01 -4.97
CA LYS A 24 -24.18 6.03 -5.03
C LYS A 24 -25.54 5.47 -4.63
N GLU A 25 -25.84 4.25 -5.03
CA GLU A 25 -27.06 3.54 -4.65
C GLU A 25 -27.04 3.16 -3.16
N GLU A 26 -25.92 2.61 -2.66
CA GLU A 26 -25.79 2.13 -1.28
C GLU A 26 -25.87 3.26 -0.24
N PHE A 27 -25.27 4.42 -0.51
CA PHE A 27 -25.20 5.54 0.45
C PHE A 27 -26.05 6.76 0.06
N GLY A 28 -26.73 6.73 -1.09
CA GLY A 28 -27.65 7.79 -1.51
C GLY A 28 -27.00 9.16 -1.71
N TYR A 29 -25.74 9.21 -2.19
CA TYR A 29 -25.02 10.48 -2.36
C TYR A 29 -25.76 11.44 -3.29
N LYS A 30 -26.00 12.67 -2.81
CA LYS A 30 -26.68 13.73 -3.58
C LYS A 30 -25.82 14.29 -4.70
N ASN A 31 -24.49 14.27 -4.53
CA ASN A 31 -23.53 14.79 -5.50
C ASN A 31 -22.50 13.71 -5.82
N ASP A 32 -22.27 13.49 -7.11
CA ASP A 32 -21.27 12.56 -7.63
C ASP A 32 -19.85 12.79 -7.09
N MET A 33 -19.52 14.04 -6.76
CA MET A 33 -18.21 14.40 -6.21
C MET A 33 -18.06 14.03 -4.71
N GLN A 34 -19.13 13.65 -4.04
CA GLN A 34 -19.09 13.15 -2.66
C GLN A 34 -18.70 11.68 -2.58
N ILE A 35 -18.76 10.95 -3.71
CA ILE A 35 -18.48 9.52 -3.73
C ILE A 35 -17.02 9.29 -3.33
N PRO A 36 -16.75 8.44 -2.32
CA PRO A 36 -15.41 8.13 -1.89
C PRO A 36 -14.53 7.59 -3.01
N ARG A 37 -13.29 8.05 -3.07
CA ARG A 37 -12.27 7.57 -4.00
C ARG A 37 -10.96 7.32 -3.27
N LEU A 38 -10.10 6.53 -3.92
CA LEU A 38 -8.72 6.36 -3.50
C LEU A 38 -7.93 7.65 -3.78
N GLU A 39 -7.28 8.20 -2.76
CA GLU A 39 -6.45 9.40 -2.90
C GLU A 39 -4.99 9.03 -3.20
N LYS A 40 -4.43 8.14 -2.38
CA LYS A 40 -3.05 7.68 -2.47
C LYS A 40 -2.89 6.37 -1.73
N ILE A 41 -1.90 5.59 -2.14
CA ILE A 41 -1.41 4.43 -1.38
C ILE A 41 0.02 4.71 -0.96
N VAL A 42 0.31 4.59 0.33
CA VAL A 42 1.65 4.76 0.88
C VAL A 42 2.17 3.39 1.26
N LEU A 43 3.34 3.03 0.75
CA LEU A 43 4.07 1.84 1.14
C LEU A 43 5.26 2.26 1.98
N ASN A 44 5.48 1.56 3.07
CA ASN A 44 6.55 1.86 4.01
C ASN A 44 7.22 0.57 4.47
N ILE A 45 8.55 0.53 4.41
CA ILE A 45 9.37 -0.51 5.03
C ILE A 45 10.19 0.14 6.14
N GLY A 46 10.06 -0.36 7.35
CA GLY A 46 10.91 -0.02 8.48
C GLY A 46 12.02 -1.04 8.66
N CYS A 47 13.27 -0.67 8.40
CA CYS A 47 14.44 -1.54 8.54
C CYS A 47 15.07 -1.49 9.94
N GLY A 48 14.51 -0.68 10.84
CA GLY A 48 14.76 -0.71 12.29
C GLY A 48 16.20 -1.00 12.71
N ALA A 49 16.36 -2.11 13.46
CA ALA A 49 17.62 -2.49 14.09
C ALA A 49 18.69 -2.93 13.06
N GLU A 50 18.25 -3.50 11.94
CA GLU A 50 19.10 -3.96 10.86
C GLU A 50 19.77 -2.77 10.16
N ALA A 51 19.02 -1.68 9.92
CA ALA A 51 19.57 -0.44 9.38
C ALA A 51 20.50 0.32 10.34
N VAL A 52 20.27 0.19 11.66
CA VAL A 52 21.18 0.78 12.67
C VAL A 52 22.53 0.07 12.70
N ARG A 53 22.55 -1.24 12.44
CA ARG A 53 23.79 -2.02 12.35
C ARG A 53 24.49 -1.82 11.01
N ASP A 54 23.74 -1.85 9.92
CA ASP A 54 24.27 -1.66 8.57
C ASP A 54 23.39 -0.72 7.74
N SER A 55 23.93 0.48 7.49
CA SER A 55 23.28 1.49 6.63
C SER A 55 23.01 1.02 5.19
N LYS A 56 23.66 -0.04 4.71
CA LYS A 56 23.40 -0.62 3.39
C LYS A 56 22.05 -1.34 3.33
N LYS A 57 21.56 -1.88 4.44
CA LYS A 57 20.25 -2.58 4.50
C LYS A 57 19.09 -1.66 4.15
N ALA A 58 19.17 -0.38 4.54
CA ALA A 58 18.19 0.62 4.14
C ALA A 58 18.17 0.88 2.63
N LYS A 59 19.30 0.71 1.94
CA LYS A 59 19.37 0.80 0.46
C LYS A 59 18.81 -0.45 -0.21
N SER A 60 19.08 -1.64 0.33
CA SER A 60 18.45 -2.88 -0.15
C SER A 60 16.92 -2.77 -0.11
N ALA A 61 16.36 -2.38 1.04
CA ALA A 61 14.93 -2.19 1.17
C ALA A 61 14.36 -1.10 0.24
N GLN A 62 15.14 -0.06 -0.07
CA GLN A 62 14.78 0.93 -1.07
C GLN A 62 14.67 0.31 -2.48
N GLU A 63 15.61 -0.55 -2.87
CA GLU A 63 15.62 -1.22 -4.16
C GLU A 63 14.46 -2.20 -4.30
N ASP A 64 14.20 -3.01 -3.28
CA ASP A 64 13.07 -3.94 -3.24
C ASP A 64 11.74 -3.19 -3.37
N LEU A 65 11.55 -2.14 -2.56
CA LEU A 65 10.33 -1.32 -2.60
C LEU A 65 10.17 -0.58 -3.94
N SER A 66 11.29 -0.16 -4.55
CA SER A 66 11.26 0.50 -5.86
C SER A 66 10.81 -0.45 -6.96
N THR A 67 11.22 -1.72 -6.88
CA THR A 67 10.85 -2.78 -7.81
C THR A 67 9.36 -3.09 -7.70
N ILE A 68 8.84 -3.25 -6.48
CA ILE A 68 7.41 -3.49 -6.23
C ILE A 68 6.56 -2.32 -6.72
N ALA A 69 6.94 -1.08 -6.38
CA ALA A 69 6.15 0.11 -6.63
C ALA A 69 6.25 0.63 -8.08
N GLY A 70 7.25 0.19 -8.85
CA GLY A 70 7.56 0.77 -10.18
C GLY A 70 7.97 2.24 -10.12
N GLN A 71 8.39 2.70 -8.94
CA GLN A 71 8.79 4.07 -8.65
C GLN A 71 9.90 4.05 -7.61
N ARG A 72 10.97 4.83 -7.84
CA ARG A 72 12.07 4.92 -6.89
C ARG A 72 11.57 5.39 -5.51
N ALA A 73 11.75 4.52 -4.52
CA ALA A 73 11.41 4.81 -3.13
C ALA A 73 12.36 5.86 -2.53
N VAL A 74 11.86 6.59 -1.53
CA VAL A 74 12.62 7.61 -0.78
C VAL A 74 13.09 6.99 0.52
N VAL A 75 14.39 7.08 0.80
CA VAL A 75 14.96 6.64 2.08
C VAL A 75 14.48 7.55 3.19
N THR A 76 13.94 6.97 4.25
CA THR A 76 13.51 7.70 5.45
C THR A 76 14.68 7.81 6.42
N LYS A 77 14.93 9.03 6.89
CA LYS A 77 15.97 9.33 7.87
C LYS A 77 15.35 9.60 9.24
N ALA A 78 16.10 9.26 10.29
CA ALA A 78 15.74 9.60 11.65
C ALA A 78 15.77 11.12 11.86
N ARG A 79 14.69 11.68 12.44
CA ARG A 79 14.63 13.10 12.82
C ARG A 79 15.26 13.39 14.17
N ASN A 80 15.18 12.44 15.09
CA ASN A 80 15.64 12.60 16.46
C ASN A 80 16.63 11.49 16.80
N SER A 81 17.61 11.81 17.65
CA SER A 81 18.49 10.81 18.25
C SER A 81 17.82 10.16 19.45
N ILE A 82 17.78 8.83 19.50
CA ILE A 82 17.16 8.06 20.58
C ILE A 82 18.14 6.99 21.03
N ALA A 83 18.71 7.15 22.23
CA ALA A 83 19.74 6.28 22.77
C ALA A 83 19.27 4.81 22.94
N GLY A 84 18.02 4.60 23.36
CA GLY A 84 17.46 3.26 23.56
C GLY A 84 17.43 2.41 22.29
N PHE A 85 17.23 3.04 21.13
CA PHE A 85 17.28 2.37 19.82
C PHE A 85 18.65 2.50 19.12
N ARG A 86 19.62 3.14 19.79
CA ARG A 86 20.95 3.46 19.23
C ARG A 86 20.89 4.24 17.91
N VAL A 87 19.82 5.02 17.72
CA VAL A 87 19.58 5.82 16.52
C VAL A 87 20.17 7.22 16.71
N ARG A 88 20.87 7.70 15.68
CA ARG A 88 21.32 9.10 15.58
C ARG A 88 20.51 9.85 14.55
N GLU A 89 20.45 11.16 14.67
CA GLU A 89 19.84 12.05 13.68
C GLU A 89 20.45 11.85 12.29
N ASP A 90 19.62 12.00 11.25
CA ASP A 90 19.95 11.79 9.84
C ASP A 90 20.34 10.36 9.42
N MET A 91 20.28 9.40 10.35
CA MET A 91 20.55 8.00 10.06
C MET A 91 19.44 7.39 9.19
N PRO A 92 19.76 6.66 8.10
CA PRO A 92 18.74 5.98 7.29
C PRO A 92 18.12 4.82 8.07
N LEU A 93 16.79 4.78 8.15
CA LEU A 93 16.05 3.78 8.94
C LEU A 93 15.07 2.93 8.11
N GLY A 94 14.78 3.34 6.88
CA GLY A 94 13.85 2.62 6.04
C GLY A 94 13.63 3.29 4.69
N ALA A 95 12.57 2.85 4.01
CA ALA A 95 12.19 3.38 2.72
C ALA A 95 10.67 3.56 2.64
N LYS A 96 10.23 4.61 1.97
CA LYS A 96 8.82 4.86 1.70
C LYS A 96 8.57 5.24 0.26
N VAL A 97 7.40 4.91 -0.26
CA VAL A 97 6.93 5.37 -1.57
C VAL A 97 5.45 5.73 -1.47
N THR A 98 5.05 6.77 -2.20
CA THR A 98 3.65 7.19 -2.30
C THR A 98 3.21 7.07 -3.74
N LEU A 99 2.23 6.20 -3.97
CA LEU A 99 1.62 5.94 -5.25
C LEU A 99 0.35 6.79 -5.40
N ARG A 100 0.20 7.40 -6.57
CA ARG A 100 -0.96 8.22 -6.97
C ARG A 100 -1.30 7.95 -8.44
N GLY A 101 -2.52 8.30 -8.82
CA GLY A 101 -2.97 8.15 -10.21
C GLY A 101 -3.00 6.68 -10.64
N ASP A 102 -2.49 6.39 -11.83
CA ASP A 102 -2.62 5.07 -12.44
C ASP A 102 -1.82 3.99 -11.71
N ARG A 103 -0.58 4.31 -11.30
CA ARG A 103 0.29 3.37 -10.55
C ARG A 103 -0.32 2.89 -9.24
N MET A 104 -1.16 3.72 -8.62
CA MET A 104 -1.88 3.35 -7.40
C MET A 104 -2.91 2.25 -7.69
N TYR A 105 -3.67 2.37 -8.77
CA TYR A 105 -4.65 1.36 -9.19
C TYR A 105 -3.96 0.07 -9.63
N ASP A 106 -2.85 0.16 -10.37
CA ASP A 106 -2.09 -1.03 -10.79
C ASP A 106 -1.45 -1.76 -9.60
N PHE A 107 -0.95 -1.02 -8.61
CA PHE A 107 -0.46 -1.62 -7.38
C PHE A 107 -1.57 -2.30 -6.58
N LEU A 108 -2.74 -1.64 -6.44
CA LEU A 108 -3.87 -2.23 -5.74
C LEU A 108 -4.36 -3.50 -6.43
N ASP A 109 -4.36 -3.53 -7.77
CA ASP A 109 -4.75 -4.71 -8.55
C ASP A 109 -3.80 -5.87 -8.26
N ARG A 110 -2.48 -5.64 -8.42
CA ARG A 110 -1.44 -6.64 -8.13
C ARG A 110 -1.50 -7.12 -6.67
N LEU A 111 -1.77 -6.22 -5.73
CA LEU A 111 -1.91 -6.57 -4.32
C LEU A 111 -3.05 -7.56 -4.10
N ILE A 112 -4.25 -7.26 -4.61
CA ILE A 112 -5.46 -8.06 -4.37
C ILE A 112 -5.44 -9.37 -5.15
N THR A 113 -5.09 -9.35 -6.44
CA THR A 113 -5.18 -10.54 -7.31
C THR A 113 -3.97 -11.46 -7.23
N ILE A 114 -2.77 -10.94 -6.97
CA ILE A 114 -1.54 -11.74 -7.04
C ILE A 114 -0.89 -11.90 -5.66
N ALA A 115 -0.67 -10.79 -4.94
CA ALA A 115 0.14 -10.82 -3.73
C ALA A 115 -0.60 -11.42 -2.53
N MET A 116 -1.87 -11.05 -2.31
CA MET A 116 -2.67 -11.54 -1.16
C MET A 116 -2.87 -13.06 -1.16
N PRO A 117 -3.24 -13.73 -2.28
CA PRO A 117 -3.36 -15.18 -2.33
C PRO A 117 -2.06 -15.94 -2.06
N ARG A 118 -0.90 -15.28 -2.24
CA ARG A 118 0.43 -15.87 -1.98
C ARG A 118 0.87 -15.75 -0.52
N ILE A 119 0.13 -15.04 0.31
CA ILE A 119 0.40 -14.97 1.74
C ILE A 119 0.16 -16.36 2.35
N ARG A 120 1.16 -16.88 3.07
CA ARG A 120 1.02 -18.16 3.79
C ARG A 120 -0.07 -18.05 4.85
N ASP A 121 -0.99 -19.00 4.87
CA ASP A 121 -2.15 -19.06 5.77
C ASP A 121 -3.04 -17.81 5.71
N PHE A 122 -3.31 -17.31 4.50
CA PHE A 122 -4.17 -16.15 4.31
C PHE A 122 -5.62 -16.43 4.71
N ARG A 123 -6.10 -15.74 5.76
CA ARG A 123 -7.49 -15.81 6.23
C ARG A 123 -8.33 -14.60 5.79
N GLY A 124 -7.75 -13.73 4.96
CA GLY A 124 -8.25 -12.40 4.62
C GLY A 124 -7.54 -11.29 5.43
N VAL A 125 -7.98 -10.06 5.21
CA VAL A 125 -7.53 -8.87 5.93
C VAL A 125 -8.57 -8.42 6.98
N PRO A 126 -8.15 -7.94 8.16
CA PRO A 126 -9.08 -7.51 9.20
C PRO A 126 -9.90 -6.29 8.75
N GLY A 127 -11.23 -6.38 8.85
CA GLY A 127 -12.15 -5.27 8.57
C GLY A 127 -12.23 -4.20 9.68
N LYS A 128 -11.34 -4.25 10.67
CA LYS A 128 -11.27 -3.33 11.82
C LYS A 128 -10.06 -2.38 11.77
N SER A 129 -9.15 -2.54 10.82
CA SER A 129 -7.93 -1.73 10.73
C SER A 129 -8.13 -0.36 10.07
N PHE A 130 -9.29 0.25 10.31
CA PHE A 130 -9.60 1.60 9.88
C PHE A 130 -9.29 2.60 10.99
N ASP A 131 -8.96 3.84 10.63
CA ASP A 131 -8.53 4.88 11.55
C ASP A 131 -9.66 5.79 12.06
N GLY A 132 -10.93 5.45 11.82
CA GLY A 132 -12.09 6.29 12.15
C GLY A 132 -12.36 7.41 11.15
N ARG A 133 -11.47 7.63 10.19
CA ARG A 133 -11.55 8.67 9.15
C ARG A 133 -11.50 8.07 7.74
N GLY A 134 -11.81 6.79 7.61
CA GLY A 134 -11.88 6.13 6.31
C GLY A 134 -10.53 5.82 5.66
N ASN A 135 -9.41 5.85 6.39
CA ASN A 135 -8.15 5.30 5.89
C ASN A 135 -7.96 3.88 6.43
N TYR A 136 -7.38 3.03 5.58
CA TYR A 136 -7.13 1.63 5.91
C TYR A 136 -5.64 1.37 6.00
N ALA A 137 -5.19 0.75 7.09
CA ALA A 137 -3.81 0.34 7.25
C ALA A 137 -3.72 -1.18 7.38
N MET A 138 -2.79 -1.80 6.66
CA MET A 138 -2.48 -3.22 6.81
C MET A 138 -0.97 -3.43 6.79
N GLY A 139 -0.51 -4.35 7.64
CA GLY A 139 0.87 -4.81 7.65
C GLY A 139 0.99 -6.16 6.95
N ILE A 140 2.07 -6.31 6.19
CA ILE A 140 2.48 -7.56 5.54
C ILE A 140 3.80 -7.98 6.17
N LYS A 141 3.88 -9.23 6.62
CA LYS A 141 5.07 -9.75 7.30
C LYS A 141 6.25 -9.94 6.37
N GLU A 142 5.98 -10.32 5.12
CA GLU A 142 7.01 -10.72 4.17
C GLU A 142 6.74 -10.05 2.82
N HIS A 143 7.65 -9.20 2.36
CA HIS A 143 7.53 -8.53 1.05
C HIS A 143 7.78 -9.47 -0.15
N ILE A 144 8.24 -10.71 0.08
CA ILE A 144 8.49 -11.72 -0.98
C ILE A 144 7.20 -12.24 -1.65
N ILE A 145 6.03 -11.84 -1.17
CA ILE A 145 4.74 -12.19 -1.78
C ILE A 145 4.57 -11.58 -3.18
N PHE A 146 5.34 -10.54 -3.50
CA PHE A 146 5.34 -9.90 -4.81
C PHE A 146 6.21 -10.71 -5.79
N PRO A 147 5.66 -11.15 -6.95
CA PRO A 147 6.43 -11.90 -7.94
C PRO A 147 7.62 -11.14 -8.52
N GLU A 148 7.63 -9.81 -8.42
CA GLU A 148 8.70 -8.97 -8.92
C GLU A 148 9.99 -9.09 -8.09
N ILE A 149 9.90 -9.59 -6.85
CA ILE A 149 11.05 -9.82 -5.99
C ILE A 149 11.63 -11.20 -6.28
N ASN A 150 12.92 -11.24 -6.61
CA ASN A 150 13.63 -12.51 -6.77
C ASN A 150 14.11 -13.02 -5.41
N PHE A 151 13.50 -14.11 -4.95
CA PHE A 151 13.81 -14.75 -3.68
C PHE A 151 15.31 -15.05 -3.49
N ASP A 152 16.03 -15.46 -4.54
CA ASP A 152 17.45 -15.83 -4.47
C ASP A 152 18.38 -14.63 -4.24
N LYS A 153 17.89 -13.41 -4.51
CA LYS A 153 18.65 -12.17 -4.35
C LYS A 153 18.29 -11.41 -3.07
N VAL A 154 17.29 -11.88 -2.32
CA VAL A 154 16.84 -11.22 -1.09
C VAL A 154 17.80 -11.57 0.04
N ASP A 155 18.52 -10.56 0.54
CA ASP A 155 19.38 -10.71 1.72
C ASP A 155 18.57 -10.91 2.99
N GLU A 156 17.47 -10.16 3.16
CA GLU A 156 16.62 -10.16 4.34
C GLU A 156 15.14 -9.99 4.00
N VAL A 157 14.28 -10.72 4.70
CA VAL A 157 12.83 -10.63 4.52
C VAL A 157 12.28 -9.46 5.32
N TRP A 158 11.99 -8.36 4.63
CA TRP A 158 11.35 -7.18 5.20
C TRP A 158 9.84 -7.35 5.38
N GLY A 159 9.34 -6.83 6.51
CA GLY A 159 7.93 -6.49 6.67
C GLY A 159 7.62 -5.15 6.00
N MET A 160 6.40 -5.00 5.50
CA MET A 160 5.94 -3.80 4.80
C MET A 160 4.56 -3.38 5.29
N ASP A 161 4.40 -2.09 5.55
CA ASP A 161 3.11 -1.47 5.84
C ASP A 161 2.52 -0.83 4.59
N ILE A 162 1.25 -1.10 4.34
CA ILE A 162 0.45 -0.52 3.26
C ILE A 162 -0.65 0.32 3.89
N VAL A 163 -0.63 1.62 3.59
CA VAL A 163 -1.67 2.55 3.99
C VAL A 163 -2.45 2.99 2.75
N ILE A 164 -3.72 2.63 2.71
CA ILE A 164 -4.66 3.04 1.67
C ILE A 164 -5.43 4.25 2.20
N ALA A 165 -5.11 5.43 1.65
CA ALA A 165 -5.80 6.66 1.99
C ALA A 165 -6.96 6.90 1.01
N THR A 166 -8.15 7.15 1.57
CA THR A 166 -9.36 7.40 0.80
C THR A 166 -9.94 8.77 1.15
N THR A 167 -10.86 9.26 0.33
CA THR A 167 -11.62 10.48 0.62
C THR A 167 -12.88 10.22 1.44
N ALA A 168 -13.12 8.98 1.88
CA ALA A 168 -14.26 8.64 2.73
C ALA A 168 -14.17 9.40 4.05
N LYS A 169 -15.33 9.73 4.64
CA LYS A 169 -15.37 10.38 5.96
C LYS A 169 -15.56 9.38 7.08
N THR A 170 -16.14 8.22 6.77
CA THR A 170 -16.47 7.19 7.73
C THR A 170 -15.85 5.86 7.32
N ASP A 171 -15.61 5.00 8.31
CA ASP A 171 -15.04 3.68 8.07
C ASP A 171 -16.00 2.77 7.30
N ALA A 172 -17.32 2.98 7.43
CA ALA A 172 -18.32 2.23 6.69
C ALA A 172 -18.22 2.49 5.18
N GLU A 173 -18.08 3.75 4.79
CA GLU A 173 -17.89 4.16 3.39
C GLU A 173 -16.57 3.61 2.81
N ALA A 174 -15.48 3.71 3.58
CA ALA A 174 -14.18 3.19 3.16
C ALA A 174 -14.17 1.66 3.04
N LYS A 175 -14.83 0.97 3.96
CA LYS A 175 -14.97 -0.49 3.93
C LYS A 175 -15.81 -0.94 2.75
N ALA A 176 -16.92 -0.27 2.46
CA ALA A 176 -17.73 -0.54 1.28
C ALA A 176 -16.92 -0.32 -0.02
N LEU A 177 -16.20 0.80 -0.12
CA LEU A 177 -15.31 1.08 -1.26
C LEU A 177 -14.30 -0.04 -1.48
N LEU A 178 -13.56 -0.45 -0.45
CA LEU A 178 -12.56 -1.52 -0.55
C LEU A 178 -13.19 -2.89 -0.83
N LYS A 179 -14.39 -3.16 -0.29
CA LYS A 179 -15.14 -4.40 -0.57
C LYS A 179 -15.54 -4.48 -2.05
N HIS A 180 -15.99 -3.37 -2.64
CA HIS A 180 -16.28 -3.28 -4.07
C HIS A 180 -15.02 -3.41 -4.95
N PHE A 181 -13.83 -3.10 -4.42
CA PHE A 181 -12.55 -3.44 -5.05
C PHE A 181 -12.14 -4.91 -4.90
N ASN A 182 -13.02 -5.78 -4.40
CA ASN A 182 -12.76 -7.19 -4.09
C ASN A 182 -11.67 -7.41 -3.03
N MET A 183 -11.52 -6.47 -2.09
CA MET A 183 -10.59 -6.67 -0.99
C MET A 183 -11.11 -7.77 -0.06
N PRO A 184 -10.31 -8.83 0.21
CA PRO A 184 -10.75 -10.01 0.95
C PRO A 184 -10.78 -9.74 2.46
N PHE A 185 -11.85 -9.12 2.97
CA PHE A 185 -12.01 -8.92 4.40
C PHE A 185 -12.37 -10.23 5.13
N ASN A 186 -11.81 -10.45 6.32
CA ASN A 186 -12.29 -11.49 7.23
C ASN A 186 -13.72 -11.14 7.65
N SER A 187 -14.61 -12.12 7.54
CA SER A 187 -15.97 -12.09 8.11
C SER A 187 -15.93 -11.92 9.63
#